data_AF-A0A2D9Y116-F1
#
_entry.id   AF-A0A2D9Y116-F1
#
_cell.length_a   1.000
_cell.length_b   1.000
_cell.length_c   1.000
_cell.angle_alpha   90.00
_cell.angle_beta   90.00
_cell.angle_gamma   90.00
#
_symmetry.space_group_name_H-M   'P 1'
#
loop_
_entity.id
_entity.type
_entity.pdbx_description
1 polymer ?
#
loop_
_entity_poly.entity_id
_entity_poly.type
_entity_poly.pdbx_seq_one_letter_code
_entity_poly.pdbx_strand_id
1 'polypeptide(L)'
;MPMNKIITLFLAAICLFTSCTTDIEVNSPALQATKKGELIRAYTKKAYIHEDGTLEIQGSIGSESISFTIAGINTGKYKIGENNANIASYKNDSGKYISESETTDGEVIITSLSNNEVSGEFYFRNLKDVDGNTVDLMNGWFYRLPLENYTEQEIVITVGEENPCLLNASLTALINGESMITEYHDARAIGADNASVIIEGYNDDEEITILFPVDVEPGTYSLQGAGDFSATYGPRGEKSSAVSGNLTITGHNKEDKCITGSFEFVTRSGYNVTEGNFDFGY
;
A
#
# COMPACT_ATOMS: atom_id res chain seq x y z
N MET A 1 4.28 41.27 -65.37
CA MET A 1 3.09 40.65 -64.75
C MET A 1 3.50 40.10 -63.40
N PRO A 2 3.00 40.67 -62.28
CA PRO A 2 3.52 40.38 -60.95
C PRO A 2 2.85 39.12 -60.39
N MET A 3 3.40 37.96 -60.73
CA MET A 3 3.11 36.71 -60.05
C MET A 3 4.02 36.67 -58.81
N ASN A 4 3.55 37.15 -57.64
CA ASN A 4 4.25 36.93 -56.35
C ASN A 4 3.49 37.36 -55.07
N LYS A 5 2.18 37.64 -55.12
CA LYS A 5 1.41 37.96 -53.88
C LYS A 5 0.25 37.02 -53.56
N ILE A 6 -0.21 36.22 -54.53
CA ILE A 6 -1.36 35.32 -54.33
C ILE A 6 -0.94 33.97 -53.75
N ILE A 7 0.28 33.49 -54.05
CA ILE A 7 0.79 32.20 -53.58
C ILE A 7 1.16 32.25 -52.09
N THR A 8 1.64 33.40 -51.60
CA THR A 8 2.00 33.59 -50.19
C THR A 8 0.78 33.62 -49.27
N LEU A 9 -0.39 34.05 -49.78
CA LEU A 9 -1.62 34.14 -48.99
C LEU A 9 -2.32 32.77 -48.84
N PHE A 10 -2.19 31.90 -49.84
CA PHE A 10 -2.74 30.53 -49.76
C PHE A 10 -1.92 29.59 -48.85
N LEU A 11 -0.61 29.82 -48.72
CA LEU A 11 0.26 29.00 -47.87
C LEU A 11 0.13 29.35 -46.38
N ALA A 12 -0.27 30.59 -46.04
CA ALA A 12 -0.54 31.01 -44.66
C ALA A 12 -1.91 30.56 -44.13
N ALA A 13 -2.88 30.27 -45.01
CA ALA A 13 -4.24 29.87 -44.64
C ALA A 13 -4.35 28.37 -44.25
N ILE A 14 -3.39 27.54 -44.66
CA ILE A 14 -3.38 26.10 -44.38
C ILE A 14 -2.88 25.76 -42.96
N CYS A 15 -2.10 26.65 -42.33
CA CYS A 15 -1.58 26.44 -40.97
C CYS A 15 -2.61 26.73 -39.86
N LEU A 16 -3.82 27.22 -40.17
CA LEU A 16 -4.85 27.56 -39.18
C LEU A 16 -5.83 26.42 -38.88
N PHE A 17 -5.68 25.24 -39.51
CA PHE A 17 -6.58 24.10 -39.29
C PHE A 17 -5.96 22.94 -38.49
N THR A 18 -4.75 23.09 -37.96
CA THR A 18 -4.09 22.05 -37.15
C THR A 18 -3.83 22.52 -35.72
N SER A 19 -4.90 22.86 -35.00
CA SER A 19 -4.82 23.13 -33.56
C SER A 19 -6.16 22.86 -32.89
N CYS A 20 -6.61 21.61 -32.97
CA CYS A 20 -7.39 20.99 -31.92
C CYS A 20 -7.05 19.50 -31.92
N THR A 21 -5.80 19.17 -31.59
CA THR A 21 -5.59 17.92 -30.87
C THR A 21 -6.11 18.17 -29.47
N THR A 22 -7.43 18.01 -29.27
CA THR A 22 -7.91 17.70 -27.94
C THR A 22 -7.49 16.26 -27.71
N ASP A 23 -6.22 16.06 -27.31
CA ASP A 23 -5.87 14.90 -26.50
C ASP A 23 -6.67 15.07 -25.21
N ILE A 24 -7.96 14.72 -25.29
CA ILE A 24 -8.78 14.52 -24.12
C ILE A 24 -8.24 13.22 -23.58
N GLU A 25 -7.30 13.33 -22.65
CA GLU A 25 -6.86 12.20 -21.86
C GLU A 25 -8.12 11.66 -21.17
N VAL A 26 -8.64 10.54 -21.69
CA VAL A 26 -9.84 9.91 -21.16
C VAL A 26 -9.44 9.26 -19.86
N ASN A 27 -9.51 10.03 -18.77
CA ASN A 27 -9.26 9.55 -17.42
C ASN A 27 -10.50 8.75 -16.95
N SER A 28 -10.73 7.59 -17.56
CA SER A 28 -11.82 6.67 -17.24
C SER A 28 -11.23 5.26 -17.10
N PRO A 29 -11.34 4.59 -15.94
CA PRO A 29 -11.95 5.07 -14.69
C PRO A 29 -11.21 6.27 -14.08
N ALA A 30 -11.90 7.07 -13.26
CA ALA A 30 -11.31 8.20 -12.53
C ALA A 30 -11.65 8.17 -11.05
N LEU A 31 -10.69 8.63 -10.24
CA LEU A 31 -10.88 9.04 -8.85
C LEU A 31 -9.94 10.23 -8.63
N GLN A 32 -10.48 11.37 -8.26
CA GLN A 32 -9.70 12.58 -8.04
C GLN A 32 -10.38 13.52 -7.04
N ALA A 33 -9.59 14.42 -6.46
CA ALA A 33 -10.05 15.43 -5.53
C ALA A 33 -9.15 16.66 -5.60
N THR A 34 -9.56 17.77 -5.00
CA THR A 34 -8.75 18.97 -4.80
C THR A 34 -8.24 19.01 -3.35
N LYS A 35 -6.92 19.00 -3.17
CA LYS A 35 -6.26 19.16 -1.86
C LYS A 35 -5.49 20.47 -1.88
N LYS A 36 -5.78 21.38 -0.94
CA LYS A 36 -5.12 22.71 -0.87
C LYS A 36 -5.12 23.51 -2.20
N GLY A 37 -6.18 23.35 -2.99
CA GLY A 37 -6.33 24.02 -4.30
C GLY A 37 -5.67 23.29 -5.48
N GLU A 38 -4.92 22.21 -5.22
CA GLU A 38 -4.29 21.40 -6.25
C GLU A 38 -5.13 20.17 -6.57
N LEU A 39 -5.24 19.85 -7.85
CA LEU A 39 -5.97 18.68 -8.30
C LEU A 39 -5.09 17.43 -8.19
N ILE A 40 -5.51 16.49 -7.33
CA ILE A 40 -4.88 15.19 -7.16
C ILE A 40 -5.69 14.12 -7.89
N ARG A 41 -5.02 13.34 -8.75
CA ARG A 41 -5.61 12.26 -9.54
C ARG A 41 -5.02 10.92 -9.10
N ALA A 42 -5.87 10.04 -8.58
CA ALA A 42 -5.49 8.69 -8.19
C ALA A 42 -4.88 7.94 -9.38
N TYR A 43 -3.75 7.27 -9.16
CA TYR A 43 -3.17 6.32 -10.11
C TYR A 43 -3.91 4.99 -10.00
N THR A 44 -3.98 4.40 -8.81
CA THR A 44 -4.84 3.23 -8.54
C THR A 44 -6.24 3.68 -8.15
N LYS A 45 -7.27 2.97 -8.59
CA LYS A 45 -8.68 3.34 -8.39
C LYS A 45 -9.48 2.05 -8.27
N LYS A 46 -10.01 1.77 -7.09
CA LYS A 46 -10.68 0.51 -6.77
C LYS A 46 -12.00 0.81 -6.08
N ALA A 47 -13.03 0.03 -6.40
CA ALA A 47 -14.31 0.06 -5.72
C ALA A 47 -14.70 -1.38 -5.36
N TYR A 48 -14.95 -1.61 -4.07
CA TYR A 48 -15.22 -2.92 -3.50
C TYR A 48 -16.60 -2.95 -2.84
N ILE A 49 -17.37 -4.00 -3.11
CA ILE A 49 -18.63 -4.28 -2.42
C ILE A 49 -18.40 -5.40 -1.42
N HIS A 50 -18.55 -5.11 -0.13
CA HIS A 50 -18.44 -6.08 0.94
C HIS A 50 -19.67 -6.99 1.02
N GLU A 51 -19.53 -8.16 1.65
CA GLU A 51 -20.65 -9.10 1.84
C GLU A 51 -21.80 -8.48 2.64
N ASP A 52 -21.49 -7.56 3.55
CA ASP A 52 -22.47 -6.80 4.32
C ASP A 52 -23.17 -5.68 3.53
N GLY A 53 -22.80 -5.50 2.25
CA GLY A 53 -23.35 -4.52 1.33
C GLY A 53 -22.72 -3.13 1.42
N THR A 54 -21.66 -2.95 2.22
CA THR A 54 -20.90 -1.70 2.25
C THR A 54 -20.09 -1.51 0.97
N LEU A 55 -19.99 -0.26 0.50
CA LEU A 55 -19.14 0.11 -0.63
C LEU A 55 -17.88 0.78 -0.09
N GLU A 56 -16.72 0.24 -0.45
CA GLU A 56 -15.42 0.86 -0.20
C GLU A 56 -14.81 1.36 -1.50
N ILE A 57 -14.30 2.59 -1.50
CA ILE A 57 -13.56 3.16 -2.64
C ILE A 57 -12.17 3.55 -2.16
N GLN A 58 -11.14 3.14 -2.91
CA GLN A 58 -9.75 3.41 -2.62
C GLN A 58 -9.02 3.99 -3.83
N GLY A 59 -8.07 4.89 -3.60
CA GLY A 59 -7.08 5.27 -4.59
C GLY A 59 -5.76 5.75 -4.01
N SER A 60 -4.68 5.61 -4.78
CA SER A 60 -3.32 5.99 -4.37
C SER A 60 -2.63 6.89 -5.40
N ILE A 61 -1.76 7.79 -4.92
CA ILE A 61 -1.01 8.79 -5.69
C ILE A 61 0.39 8.93 -5.08
N GLY A 62 1.37 8.18 -5.59
CA GLY A 62 2.69 8.12 -4.95
C GLY A 62 2.56 7.58 -3.53
N SER A 63 2.99 8.35 -2.53
CA SER A 63 2.83 8.04 -1.10
C SER A 63 1.47 8.42 -0.52
N GLU A 64 0.61 9.12 -1.27
CA GLU A 64 -0.69 9.55 -0.80
C GLU A 64 -1.79 8.52 -1.11
N SER A 65 -2.81 8.43 -0.27
CA SER A 65 -4.01 7.62 -0.57
C SER A 65 -5.29 8.24 -0.03
N ILE A 66 -6.41 7.96 -0.71
CA ILE A 66 -7.77 8.31 -0.33
C ILE A 66 -8.53 7.00 -0.18
N SER A 67 -9.25 6.82 0.93
CA SER A 67 -10.16 5.69 1.12
C SER A 67 -11.44 6.15 1.80
N PHE A 68 -12.59 5.64 1.38
CA PHE A 68 -13.85 5.83 2.10
C PHE A 68 -14.78 4.64 1.95
N THR A 69 -15.49 4.34 3.03
CA THR A 69 -16.46 3.24 3.13
C THR A 69 -17.82 3.83 3.48
N ILE A 70 -18.85 3.44 2.73
CA ILE A 70 -20.23 3.86 2.95
C ILE A 70 -21.16 2.65 3.11
N ALA A 71 -22.16 2.79 3.98
CA ALA A 71 -23.07 1.73 4.41
C ALA A 71 -24.11 1.29 3.35
N GLY A 72 -23.82 1.49 2.07
CA GLY A 72 -24.63 1.02 0.96
C GLY A 72 -24.18 1.54 -0.39
N ILE A 73 -24.70 0.92 -1.45
CA ILE A 73 -24.31 1.21 -2.84
C ILE A 73 -25.41 1.89 -3.68
N ASN A 74 -26.60 2.07 -3.10
CA ASN A 74 -27.70 2.69 -3.82
C ASN A 74 -27.39 4.14 -4.18
N THR A 75 -27.94 4.63 -5.30
CA THR A 75 -27.84 6.05 -5.63
C THR A 75 -28.43 6.88 -4.50
N GLY A 76 -27.69 7.87 -4.01
CA GLY A 76 -28.08 8.60 -2.81
C GLY A 76 -26.92 9.35 -2.18
N LYS A 77 -27.23 10.00 -1.06
CA LYS A 77 -26.29 10.79 -0.25
C LYS A 77 -25.94 10.02 1.02
N TYR A 78 -24.65 9.93 1.30
CA TYR A 78 -24.07 9.22 2.44
C TYR A 78 -23.22 10.20 3.22
N LYS A 79 -23.68 10.60 4.40
CA LYS A 79 -22.97 11.56 5.23
C LYS A 79 -21.84 10.89 6.00
N ILE A 80 -20.64 11.45 5.93
CA ILE A 80 -19.45 11.00 6.65
C ILE A 80 -19.45 11.57 8.07
N GLY A 81 -18.99 10.79 9.05
CA GLY A 81 -18.88 11.27 10.43
C GLY A 81 -20.21 11.32 11.20
N GLU A 82 -21.27 10.71 10.67
CA GLU A 82 -22.51 10.49 11.42
C GLU A 82 -22.55 9.04 11.93
N ASN A 83 -22.50 8.87 13.26
CA ASN A 83 -22.54 7.57 13.94
C ASN A 83 -21.49 6.53 13.48
N ASN A 84 -20.39 6.98 12.85
CA ASN A 84 -19.34 6.14 12.26
C ASN A 84 -19.81 5.10 11.23
N ALA A 85 -21.04 5.23 10.70
CA ALA A 85 -21.57 4.29 9.70
C ALA A 85 -20.90 4.47 8.32
N ASN A 86 -20.44 5.68 8.03
CA ASN A 86 -19.68 6.01 6.83
C ASN A 86 -18.38 6.68 7.27
N ILE A 87 -17.26 6.20 6.75
CA ILE A 87 -15.92 6.59 7.19
C ILE A 87 -15.11 7.03 5.99
N ALA A 88 -14.31 8.08 6.14
CA ALA A 88 -13.33 8.51 5.15
C ALA A 88 -11.95 8.63 5.79
N SER A 89 -10.92 8.41 4.98
CA SER A 89 -9.54 8.59 5.40
C SER A 89 -8.66 9.04 4.24
N TYR A 90 -7.57 9.68 4.63
CA TYR A 90 -6.50 10.11 3.74
C TYR A 90 -5.16 9.80 4.42
N LYS A 91 -4.19 9.27 3.68
CA LYS A 91 -2.82 9.01 4.19
C LYS A 91 -1.80 9.73 3.31
N ASN A 92 -0.73 10.22 3.91
CA ASN A 92 0.49 10.68 3.25
C ASN A 92 1.72 10.31 4.10
N ASP A 93 2.89 10.83 3.73
CA ASP A 93 4.15 10.61 4.47
C ASP A 93 4.14 11.17 5.90
N SER A 94 3.21 12.06 6.24
CA SER A 94 3.06 12.63 7.59
C SER A 94 2.13 11.81 8.48
N GLY A 95 1.42 10.84 7.93
CA GLY A 95 0.52 9.97 8.69
C GLY A 95 -0.88 9.85 8.08
N LYS A 96 -1.81 9.32 8.89
CA LYS A 96 -3.19 9.03 8.49
C LYS A 96 -4.16 10.01 9.13
N TYR A 97 -5.03 10.56 8.30
CA TYR A 97 -6.14 11.44 8.65
C TYR A 97 -7.45 10.68 8.49
N ILE A 98 -8.29 10.66 9.52
CA ILE A 98 -9.52 9.87 9.55
C ILE A 98 -10.71 10.77 9.88
N SER A 99 -11.88 10.42 9.37
CA SER A 99 -13.13 11.05 9.74
C SER A 99 -13.49 10.74 11.19
N GLU A 100 -13.90 11.74 11.94
CA GLU A 100 -14.34 11.60 13.33
C GLU A 100 -15.80 12.05 13.47
N SER A 101 -16.55 11.33 14.33
CA SER A 101 -17.97 11.57 14.52
C SER A 101 -18.23 13.01 14.99
N GLU A 102 -19.25 13.66 14.41
CA GLU A 102 -19.66 15.05 14.72
C GLU A 102 -18.62 16.15 14.43
N THR A 103 -17.39 15.82 14.02
CA THR A 103 -16.32 16.80 13.74
C THR A 103 -15.98 16.90 12.26
N THR A 104 -16.00 15.78 11.54
CA THR A 104 -15.83 15.75 10.09
C THR A 104 -17.12 16.14 9.39
N ASP A 105 -17.03 17.10 8.46
CA ASP A 105 -18.11 17.44 7.54
C ASP A 105 -17.77 16.81 6.18
N GLY A 106 -18.50 15.77 5.80
CA GLY A 106 -18.30 15.12 4.51
C GLY A 106 -19.56 14.46 3.99
N GLU A 107 -19.64 14.33 2.67
CA GLU A 107 -20.72 13.64 1.98
C GLU A 107 -20.13 12.88 0.79
N VAL A 108 -20.62 11.66 0.58
CA VAL A 108 -20.44 10.89 -0.65
C VAL A 108 -21.79 10.80 -1.34
N ILE A 109 -21.84 11.13 -2.63
CA ILE A 109 -23.04 11.06 -3.45
C ILE A 109 -22.83 10.03 -4.55
N ILE A 110 -23.54 8.90 -4.49
CA ILE A 110 -23.58 7.95 -5.60
C ILE A 110 -24.57 8.49 -6.65
N THR A 111 -24.07 8.85 -7.83
CA THR A 111 -24.88 9.40 -8.92
C THR A 111 -25.30 8.34 -9.93
N SER A 112 -24.50 7.29 -10.09
CA SER A 112 -24.87 6.15 -10.93
C SER A 112 -24.28 4.83 -10.43
N LEU A 113 -25.10 3.79 -10.59
CA LEU A 113 -24.75 2.40 -10.41
C LEU A 113 -25.32 1.62 -11.59
N SER A 114 -24.49 1.29 -12.56
CA SER A 114 -24.93 0.60 -13.78
C SER A 114 -23.79 -0.17 -14.41
N ASN A 115 -24.08 -1.29 -15.07
CA ASN A 115 -23.07 -2.11 -15.76
C ASN A 115 -21.88 -2.50 -14.87
N ASN A 116 -22.12 -2.76 -13.58
CA ASN A 116 -21.07 -3.08 -12.61
C ASN A 116 -20.02 -1.97 -12.44
N GLU A 117 -20.40 -0.72 -12.68
CA GLU A 117 -19.57 0.45 -12.47
C GLU A 117 -20.31 1.42 -11.54
N VAL A 118 -19.56 2.10 -10.67
CA VAL A 118 -20.08 3.12 -9.76
C VAL A 118 -19.47 4.49 -10.08
N SER A 119 -20.30 5.54 -10.04
CA SER A 119 -19.88 6.93 -10.22
C SER A 119 -20.54 7.83 -9.19
N GLY A 120 -19.87 8.94 -8.89
CA GLY A 120 -20.33 9.85 -7.87
C GLY A 120 -19.35 10.96 -7.55
N GLU A 121 -19.73 11.72 -6.54
CA GLU A 121 -19.03 12.91 -6.05
C GLU A 121 -18.78 12.75 -4.56
N PHE A 122 -17.75 13.42 -4.05
CA PHE A 122 -17.49 13.45 -2.63
C PHE A 122 -16.77 14.71 -2.18
N TYR A 123 -16.88 15.03 -0.89
CA TYR A 123 -15.99 15.96 -0.23
C TYR A 123 -15.82 15.55 1.24
N PHE A 124 -14.65 15.83 1.80
CA PHE A 124 -14.33 15.60 3.22
C PHE A 124 -13.61 16.83 3.78
N ARG A 125 -14.17 17.46 4.81
CA ARG A 125 -13.57 18.56 5.57
C ARG A 125 -13.19 18.08 6.96
N ASN A 126 -12.06 18.56 7.47
CA ASN A 126 -11.58 18.25 8.81
C ASN A 126 -11.37 16.75 9.06
N LEU A 127 -10.77 16.02 8.09
CA LEU A 127 -10.18 14.72 8.41
C LEU A 127 -8.98 14.94 9.32
N LYS A 128 -8.87 14.20 10.43
CA LYS A 128 -7.94 14.53 11.51
C LYS A 128 -6.89 13.44 11.74
N ASP A 129 -5.64 13.83 11.97
CA ASP A 129 -4.58 12.91 12.39
C ASP A 129 -4.50 12.78 13.92
N VAL A 130 -3.55 11.98 14.41
CA VAL A 130 -3.33 11.73 15.84
C VAL A 130 -2.93 12.98 16.63
N ASP A 131 -2.32 13.96 15.96
CA ASP A 131 -1.85 15.21 16.55
C ASP A 131 -2.92 16.33 16.49
N GLY A 132 -4.07 16.05 15.86
CA GLY A 132 -5.17 16.99 15.71
C GLY A 132 -5.07 17.92 14.50
N ASN A 133 -4.08 17.73 13.62
CA ASN A 133 -4.03 18.45 12.35
C ASN A 133 -5.14 17.98 11.42
N THR A 134 -5.54 18.85 10.50
CA THR A 134 -6.67 18.57 9.60
C THR A 134 -6.28 18.63 8.13
N VAL A 135 -6.97 17.82 7.32
CA VAL A 135 -6.89 17.85 5.86
C VAL A 135 -8.29 17.89 5.23
N ASP A 136 -8.38 18.64 4.14
CA ASP A 136 -9.58 18.81 3.33
C ASP A 136 -9.37 18.21 1.93
N LEU A 137 -10.33 17.40 1.50
CA LEU A 137 -10.44 16.85 0.14
C LEU A 137 -11.74 17.34 -0.50
N MET A 138 -11.64 18.33 -1.37
CA MET A 138 -12.79 19.04 -1.96
C MET A 138 -13.01 18.65 -3.41
N ASN A 139 -14.22 18.90 -3.95
CA ASN A 139 -14.54 18.69 -5.37
C ASN A 139 -14.14 17.29 -5.88
N GLY A 140 -14.35 16.28 -5.04
CA GLY A 140 -14.01 14.90 -5.34
C GLY A 140 -14.98 14.31 -6.34
N TRP A 141 -14.47 13.53 -7.29
CA TRP A 141 -15.32 12.68 -8.14
C TRP A 141 -14.65 11.34 -8.40
N PHE A 142 -15.51 10.33 -8.50
CA PHE A 142 -15.18 9.02 -9.01
C PHE A 142 -16.10 8.68 -10.18
N TYR A 143 -15.54 8.11 -11.23
CA TYR A 143 -16.28 7.87 -12.47
C TYR A 143 -15.96 6.51 -13.01
N ARG A 144 -17.04 5.76 -13.23
CA ARG A 144 -17.04 4.43 -13.82
C ARG A 144 -16.01 3.51 -13.17
N LEU A 145 -15.90 3.57 -11.84
CA LEU A 145 -15.06 2.63 -11.12
C LEU A 145 -15.70 1.25 -11.23
N PRO A 146 -15.01 0.24 -11.80
CA PRO A 146 -15.52 -1.12 -11.82
C PRO A 146 -15.71 -1.60 -10.39
N LEU A 147 -16.87 -2.19 -10.11
CA LEU A 147 -17.18 -2.79 -8.83
C LEU A 147 -16.62 -4.20 -8.79
N GLU A 148 -15.70 -4.41 -7.85
CA GLU A 148 -15.23 -5.73 -7.51
C GLU A 148 -15.99 -6.16 -6.24
N ASN A 149 -16.39 -7.42 -6.14
CA ASN A 149 -16.79 -7.91 -4.83
C ASN A 149 -15.54 -7.83 -3.96
N TYR A 150 -15.67 -7.27 -2.76
CA TYR A 150 -14.67 -7.45 -1.72
C TYR A 150 -14.68 -8.94 -1.42
N THR A 151 -13.78 -9.65 -2.06
CA THR A 151 -13.27 -10.86 -1.48
C THR A 151 -12.40 -10.35 -0.34
N GLU A 152 -12.80 -10.57 0.90
CA GLU A 152 -11.78 -10.86 1.91
C GLU A 152 -10.84 -11.82 1.19
N GLN A 153 -9.54 -11.55 1.22
CA GLN A 153 -8.65 -12.65 1.01
C GLN A 153 -8.87 -13.59 2.20
N GLU A 154 -9.93 -14.41 2.17
CA GLU A 154 -9.65 -15.82 2.29
C GLU A 154 -8.55 -16.05 1.26
N ILE A 155 -7.39 -16.41 1.77
CA ILE A 155 -6.37 -17.04 0.95
C ILE A 155 -7.09 -18.23 0.30
N VAL A 156 -7.62 -18.05 -0.91
CA VAL A 156 -8.03 -19.16 -1.75
C VAL A 156 -6.74 -19.73 -2.28
N ILE A 157 -6.10 -20.52 -1.41
CA ILE A 157 -5.11 -21.50 -1.78
C ILE A 157 -5.82 -22.33 -2.84
N THR A 158 -5.38 -22.22 -4.10
CA THR A 158 -5.73 -23.24 -5.08
C THR A 158 -5.07 -24.49 -4.53
N VAL A 159 -5.84 -25.37 -3.87
CA VAL A 159 -5.34 -26.63 -3.33
C VAL A 159 -4.92 -27.51 -4.50
N GLY A 160 -3.72 -27.26 -4.99
CA GLY A 160 -2.73 -28.28 -5.24
C GLY A 160 -1.69 -28.12 -4.14
N GLU A 161 -1.89 -28.85 -3.04
CA GLU A 161 -1.02 -28.99 -1.86
C GLU A 161 -1.10 -27.85 -0.83
N GLU A 162 -1.69 -28.18 0.32
CA GLU A 162 -1.74 -27.32 1.50
C GLU A 162 -0.33 -27.06 2.00
N ASN A 163 0.13 -25.83 1.88
CA ASN A 163 1.33 -25.38 2.54
C ASN A 163 0.94 -24.66 3.85
N PRO A 164 0.95 -25.34 5.00
CA PRO A 164 0.47 -24.81 6.28
C PRO A 164 1.26 -23.60 6.80
N CYS A 165 2.39 -23.30 6.19
CA CYS A 165 3.35 -22.27 6.59
C CYS A 165 3.02 -20.90 6.01
N LEU A 166 2.26 -20.86 4.90
CA LEU A 166 1.76 -19.61 4.30
C LEU A 166 0.63 -18.96 5.12
N LEU A 167 0.05 -19.70 6.08
CA LEU A 167 -1.07 -19.24 6.89
C LEU A 167 -0.64 -18.64 8.24
N ASN A 168 0.55 -18.96 8.74
CA ASN A 168 0.99 -18.66 10.11
C ASN A 168 2.26 -17.79 10.16
N ALA A 169 2.45 -16.95 9.15
CA ALA A 169 3.59 -16.04 9.06
C ALA A 169 3.73 -15.17 10.34
N SER A 170 4.83 -15.33 11.06
CA SER A 170 5.09 -14.63 12.31
C SER A 170 6.55 -14.18 12.41
N LEU A 171 6.74 -12.99 12.97
CA LEU A 171 8.03 -12.43 13.32
C LEU A 171 7.90 -11.66 14.63
N THR A 172 8.68 -12.04 15.63
CA THR A 172 8.70 -11.38 16.93
C THR A 172 10.13 -11.17 17.39
N ALA A 173 10.43 -10.09 18.08
CA ALA A 173 11.73 -9.87 18.73
C ALA A 173 11.62 -8.84 19.85
N LEU A 174 12.60 -8.82 20.75
CA LEU A 174 12.86 -7.74 21.69
C LEU A 174 14.05 -6.89 21.22
N ILE A 175 13.85 -5.58 21.13
CA ILE A 175 14.90 -4.59 20.88
C ILE A 175 15.24 -3.91 22.19
N ASN A 176 16.47 -4.09 22.66
CA ASN A 176 16.93 -3.55 23.95
C ASN A 176 16.02 -3.93 25.13
N GLY A 177 15.32 -5.06 25.03
CA GLY A 177 14.38 -5.57 26.03
C GLY A 177 12.92 -5.15 25.82
N GLU A 178 12.60 -4.34 24.81
CA GLU A 178 11.23 -3.92 24.47
C GLU A 178 10.71 -4.65 23.23
N SER A 179 9.42 -5.02 23.19
CA SER A 179 8.85 -5.73 22.05
C SER A 179 8.81 -4.87 20.79
N MET A 180 9.34 -5.41 19.69
CA MET A 180 9.15 -4.87 18.35
C MET A 180 7.73 -5.19 17.87
N ILE A 181 6.99 -4.18 17.41
CA ILE A 181 5.65 -4.35 16.82
C ILE A 181 5.77 -4.07 15.33
N THR A 182 5.72 -5.11 14.50
CA THR A 182 5.74 -4.97 13.04
C THR A 182 4.32 -4.76 12.50
N GLU A 183 4.17 -3.81 11.59
CA GLU A 183 2.93 -3.65 10.81
C GLU A 183 2.94 -4.52 9.55
N TYR A 184 4.14 -4.80 9.04
CA TYR A 184 4.37 -5.69 7.93
C TYR A 184 5.53 -6.63 8.25
N HIS A 185 5.35 -7.91 7.93
CA HIS A 185 6.42 -8.90 7.97
C HIS A 185 6.19 -9.96 6.90
N ASP A 186 7.27 -10.31 6.20
CA ASP A 186 7.21 -11.20 5.03
C ASP A 186 8.55 -11.92 4.86
N ALA A 187 8.50 -13.08 4.20
CA ALA A 187 9.68 -13.83 3.79
C ALA A 187 9.58 -14.13 2.29
N ARG A 188 10.67 -13.90 1.55
CA ARG A 188 10.70 -14.18 0.12
C ARG A 188 12.06 -14.67 -0.34
N ALA A 189 12.08 -15.51 -1.36
CA ALA A 189 13.31 -15.84 -2.04
C ALA A 189 13.77 -14.71 -2.99
N ILE A 190 15.08 -14.44 -3.01
CA ILE A 190 15.72 -13.42 -3.84
C ILE A 190 17.02 -13.95 -4.48
N GLY A 191 17.49 -13.25 -5.51
CA GLY A 191 18.72 -13.57 -6.23
C GLY A 191 18.48 -14.43 -7.47
N ALA A 192 19.55 -14.65 -8.26
CA ALA A 192 19.49 -15.57 -9.39
C ALA A 192 19.15 -16.97 -8.89
N ASP A 193 18.18 -17.61 -9.54
CA ASP A 193 17.66 -18.92 -9.14
C ASP A 193 17.28 -19.02 -7.65
N ASN A 194 16.79 -17.92 -7.07
CA ASN A 194 16.34 -17.85 -5.67
C ASN A 194 17.45 -18.14 -4.65
N ALA A 195 18.70 -17.76 -4.89
CA ALA A 195 19.86 -18.11 -4.06
C ALA A 195 19.72 -17.84 -2.53
N SER A 196 18.88 -16.91 -2.10
CA SER A 196 18.72 -16.56 -0.68
C SER A 196 17.27 -16.33 -0.31
N VAL A 197 16.94 -16.51 0.96
CA VAL A 197 15.69 -16.09 1.59
C VAL A 197 15.97 -14.82 2.38
N ILE A 198 15.13 -13.81 2.19
CA ILE A 198 15.11 -12.60 2.99
C ILE A 198 13.82 -12.57 3.82
N ILE A 199 13.96 -12.40 5.13
CA ILE A 199 12.86 -12.09 6.05
C ILE A 199 12.95 -10.60 6.36
N GLU A 200 11.85 -9.89 6.16
CA GLU A 200 11.74 -8.45 6.40
C GLU A 200 10.58 -8.19 7.36
N GLY A 201 10.78 -7.30 8.32
CA GLY A 201 9.73 -6.83 9.22
C GLY A 201 9.90 -5.34 9.51
N TYR A 202 8.83 -4.57 9.45
CA TYR A 202 8.91 -3.13 9.71
C TYR A 202 7.59 -2.52 10.20
N ASN A 203 7.70 -1.33 10.78
CA ASN A 203 6.59 -0.40 11.01
C ASN A 203 6.94 0.97 10.39
N ASP A 204 6.37 2.07 10.85
CA ASP A 204 6.71 3.40 10.32
C ASP A 204 8.11 3.88 10.77
N ASP A 205 8.64 3.38 11.89
CA ASP A 205 9.86 3.89 12.53
C ASP A 205 11.09 3.00 12.32
N GLU A 206 10.91 1.68 12.39
CA GLU A 206 12.00 0.69 12.46
C GLU A 206 11.82 -0.44 11.46
N GLU A 207 12.93 -1.06 11.10
CA GLU A 207 12.98 -2.18 10.15
C GLU A 207 14.05 -3.20 10.57
N ILE A 208 13.67 -4.47 10.52
CA ILE A 208 14.53 -5.63 10.71
C ILE A 208 14.61 -6.43 9.41
N THR A 209 15.81 -6.95 9.12
CA THR A 209 16.05 -7.82 7.96
C THR A 209 16.96 -8.96 8.37
N ILE A 210 16.64 -10.17 7.91
CA ILE A 210 17.46 -11.36 8.08
C ILE A 210 17.62 -12.02 6.71
N LEU A 211 18.83 -12.40 6.35
CA LEU A 211 19.19 -13.04 5.09
C LEU A 211 19.92 -14.36 5.37
N PHE A 212 19.52 -15.42 4.67
CA PHE A 212 20.19 -16.73 4.68
C PHE A 212 20.03 -17.44 3.33
N PRO A 213 20.87 -18.44 3.00
CA PRO A 213 20.72 -19.22 1.77
C PRO A 213 19.37 -19.96 1.67
N VAL A 214 18.82 -20.08 0.47
CA VAL A 214 17.57 -20.82 0.22
C VAL A 214 17.68 -22.31 0.47
N ASP A 215 18.89 -22.85 0.48
CA ASP A 215 19.19 -24.24 0.76
C ASP A 215 19.72 -24.46 2.19
N VAL A 216 19.54 -23.48 3.09
CA VAL A 216 19.96 -23.59 4.49
C VAL A 216 19.40 -24.87 5.14
N GLU A 217 20.21 -25.54 5.94
CA GLU A 217 19.80 -26.72 6.70
C GLU A 217 19.47 -26.32 8.15
N PRO A 218 18.67 -27.12 8.88
CA PRO A 218 18.51 -26.91 10.32
C PRO A 218 19.85 -26.89 11.04
N GLY A 219 20.06 -25.88 11.88
CA GLY A 219 21.35 -25.63 12.51
C GLY A 219 21.49 -24.19 13.01
N THR A 220 22.63 -23.91 13.66
CA THR A 220 22.96 -22.57 14.16
C THR A 220 24.09 -21.97 13.32
N TYR A 221 23.86 -20.74 12.86
CA TYR A 221 24.73 -19.98 11.98
C TYR A 221 25.03 -18.62 12.60
N SER A 222 26.27 -18.16 12.48
CA SER A 222 26.62 -16.84 12.99
C SER A 222 26.08 -15.74 12.07
N LEU A 223 25.35 -14.78 12.65
CA LEU A 223 24.87 -13.60 11.95
C LEU A 223 25.95 -12.52 11.92
N GLN A 224 26.17 -11.95 10.74
CA GLN A 224 27.09 -10.83 10.52
C GLN A 224 26.43 -9.74 9.69
N GLY A 225 27.17 -8.67 9.39
CA GLY A 225 26.63 -7.53 8.66
C GLY A 225 26.63 -7.68 7.14
N ALA A 226 27.24 -8.75 6.61
CA ALA A 226 27.32 -9.05 5.19
C ALA A 226 27.60 -10.55 4.98
N GLY A 227 27.33 -11.03 3.76
CA GLY A 227 27.49 -12.43 3.38
C GLY A 227 26.18 -13.21 3.46
N ASP A 228 26.30 -14.51 3.33
CA ASP A 228 25.17 -15.42 3.16
C ASP A 228 24.24 -15.43 4.38
N PHE A 229 24.79 -15.32 5.59
CA PHE A 229 24.05 -15.18 6.84
C PHE A 229 24.23 -13.77 7.38
N SER A 230 23.25 -12.91 7.15
CA SER A 230 23.33 -11.52 7.60
C SER A 230 22.04 -11.00 8.19
N ALA A 231 22.18 -9.99 9.06
CA ALA A 231 21.04 -9.32 9.65
C ALA A 231 21.29 -7.83 9.81
N THR A 232 20.21 -7.05 9.75
CA THR A 232 20.22 -5.61 10.01
C THR A 232 19.02 -5.21 10.84
N TYR A 233 19.20 -4.21 11.70
CA TYR A 233 18.10 -3.57 12.40
C TYR A 233 18.39 -2.07 12.62
N GLY A 234 17.36 -1.24 12.59
CA GLY A 234 17.44 0.16 13.00
C GLY A 234 16.28 1.00 12.45
N PRO A 235 16.37 2.33 12.58
CA PRO A 235 15.40 3.23 11.98
C PRO A 235 15.29 3.02 10.48
N ARG A 236 14.11 3.22 9.89
CA ARG A 236 13.91 3.05 8.44
C ARG A 236 14.85 3.93 7.64
N GLY A 237 15.53 3.31 6.68
CA GLY A 237 16.56 3.98 5.86
C GLY A 237 17.93 4.14 6.55
N GLU A 238 18.05 3.88 7.85
CA GLU A 238 19.27 4.01 8.64
C GLU A 238 19.62 2.72 9.41
N LYS A 239 19.29 1.56 8.83
CA LYS A 239 19.56 0.25 9.41
C LYS A 239 21.04 0.04 9.73
N SER A 240 21.31 -0.58 10.88
CA SER A 240 22.64 -0.96 11.31
C SER A 240 22.86 -2.46 11.17
N SER A 241 24.01 -2.83 10.61
CA SER A 241 24.34 -4.24 10.37
C SER A 241 24.73 -4.97 11.65
N ALA A 242 24.40 -6.26 11.73
CA ALA A 242 24.84 -7.14 12.80
C ALA A 242 26.38 -7.21 12.85
N VAL A 243 26.93 -7.26 14.06
CA VAL A 243 28.37 -7.48 14.30
C VAL A 243 28.65 -8.81 15.01
N SER A 244 27.63 -9.39 15.63
CA SER A 244 27.65 -10.69 16.30
C SER A 244 26.21 -11.16 16.49
N GLY A 245 26.00 -12.47 16.53
CA GLY A 245 24.69 -13.03 16.77
C GLY A 245 24.57 -14.43 16.20
N ASN A 246 23.44 -15.06 16.42
CA ASN A 246 23.12 -16.39 15.95
C ASN A 246 21.76 -16.39 15.26
N LEU A 247 21.67 -17.07 14.13
CA LEU A 247 20.44 -17.54 13.50
C LEU A 247 20.37 -19.04 13.76
N THR A 248 19.27 -19.51 14.34
CA THR A 248 19.02 -20.94 14.51
C THR A 248 17.82 -21.33 13.65
N ILE A 249 18.06 -22.13 12.62
CA ILE A 249 17.02 -22.76 11.83
C ILE A 249 16.57 -24.03 12.56
N THR A 250 15.31 -24.06 13.00
CA THR A 250 14.72 -25.21 13.69
C THR A 250 14.00 -26.14 12.72
N GLY A 251 13.53 -25.62 11.58
CA GLY A 251 12.86 -26.39 10.54
C GLY A 251 12.97 -25.70 9.19
N HIS A 252 13.23 -26.48 8.14
CA HIS A 252 13.21 -26.01 6.76
C HIS A 252 12.65 -27.10 5.85
N ASN A 253 11.41 -26.91 5.39
CA ASN A 253 10.86 -27.73 4.31
C ASN A 253 11.04 -26.97 3.00
N LYS A 254 11.94 -27.44 2.13
CA LYS A 254 12.28 -26.75 0.87
C LYS A 254 11.27 -26.99 -0.25
N GLU A 255 10.54 -28.11 -0.18
CA GLU A 255 9.47 -28.45 -1.12
C GLU A 255 8.28 -27.53 -0.86
N ASP A 256 7.88 -27.44 0.40
CA ASP A 256 6.82 -26.54 0.85
C ASP A 256 7.33 -25.12 1.17
N LYS A 257 8.60 -24.78 0.94
CA LYS A 257 9.19 -23.47 1.25
C LYS A 257 8.80 -22.91 2.64
N CYS A 258 8.83 -23.76 3.65
CA CYS A 258 8.53 -23.40 5.03
C CYS A 258 9.82 -23.26 5.82
N ILE A 259 9.95 -22.18 6.58
CA ILE A 259 11.12 -21.94 7.42
C ILE A 259 10.69 -21.50 8.82
N THR A 260 11.24 -22.16 9.83
CA THR A 260 11.05 -21.82 11.24
C THR A 260 12.40 -21.66 11.92
N GLY A 261 12.49 -20.69 12.82
CA GLY A 261 13.74 -20.46 13.53
C GLY A 261 13.68 -19.35 14.55
N SER A 262 14.84 -19.10 15.13
CA SER A 262 15.06 -18.02 16.08
C SER A 262 16.34 -17.26 15.74
N PHE A 263 16.44 -16.03 16.22
CA PHE A 263 17.61 -15.19 16.03
C PHE A 263 17.87 -14.29 17.24
N GLU A 264 19.13 -13.97 17.42
CA GLU A 264 19.61 -12.93 18.32
C GLU A 264 20.83 -12.29 17.67
N PHE A 265 20.97 -10.97 17.77
CA PHE A 265 22.16 -10.28 17.29
C PHE A 265 22.34 -8.91 17.91
N VAL A 266 23.57 -8.43 17.86
CA VAL A 266 23.94 -7.06 18.22
C VAL A 266 24.31 -6.31 16.95
N THR A 267 23.77 -5.12 16.76
CA THR A 267 24.12 -4.26 15.63
C THR A 267 25.36 -3.40 15.92
N ARG A 268 26.00 -2.88 14.89
CA ARG A 268 27.13 -1.93 15.04
C ARG A 268 26.74 -0.65 15.79
N SER A 269 25.48 -0.24 15.69
CA SER A 269 24.93 0.93 16.38
C SER A 269 24.53 0.63 17.84
N GLY A 270 24.70 -0.61 18.30
CA GLY A 270 24.50 -1.00 19.69
C GLY A 270 23.11 -1.51 20.06
N TYR A 271 22.19 -1.66 19.09
CA TYR A 271 20.91 -2.34 19.34
C TYR A 271 21.15 -3.80 19.66
N ASN A 272 20.53 -4.27 20.75
CA ASN A 272 20.52 -5.66 21.16
C ASN A 272 19.17 -6.30 20.77
N VAL A 273 19.20 -7.16 19.77
CA VAL A 273 18.03 -7.90 19.28
C VAL A 273 18.05 -9.28 19.91
N THR A 274 17.04 -9.58 20.71
CA THR A 274 16.96 -10.80 21.53
C THR A 274 15.58 -11.44 21.41
N GLU A 275 15.46 -12.71 21.77
CA GLU A 275 14.19 -13.46 21.71
C GLU A 275 13.51 -13.38 20.33
N GLY A 276 14.31 -13.26 19.27
CA GLY A 276 13.84 -13.24 17.89
C GLY A 276 13.30 -14.61 17.52
N ASN A 277 12.07 -14.68 17.01
CA ASN A 277 11.47 -15.92 16.52
C ASN A 277 10.74 -15.62 15.21
N PHE A 278 10.76 -16.60 14.30
CA PHE A 278 10.02 -16.53 13.06
C PHE A 278 9.48 -17.89 12.63
N ASP A 279 8.36 -17.85 11.92
CA ASP A 279 7.71 -18.96 11.24
C ASP A 279 7.10 -18.40 9.96
N PHE A 280 7.56 -18.83 8.79
CA PHE A 280 7.13 -18.28 7.50
C PHE A 280 7.05 -19.36 6.41
N GLY A 281 6.15 -19.14 5.46
CA GLY A 281 6.32 -19.62 4.08
C GLY A 281 6.93 -18.52 3.20
N TYR A 282 7.69 -18.87 2.17
CA TYR A 282 8.40 -17.91 1.30
C TYR A 282 8.47 -18.29 -0.20
#